data_AF-A0A8J3MTY8-F1
#
_entry.id   AF-A0A8J3MTY8-F1
#
_cell.length_a   1.000
_cell.length_b   1.000
_cell.length_c   1.000
_cell.angle_alpha   90.00
_cell.angle_beta   90.00
_cell.angle_gamma   90.00
#
_symmetry.space_group_name_H-M   'P 1'
#
loop_
_entity.id
_entity.type
_entity.pdbx_description
1 polymer ?
#
loop_
_entity_poly.entity_id
_entity_poly.type
_entity_poly.pdbx_seq_one_letter_code
_entity_poly.pdbx_strand_id
1 'polypeptide(L)'
;MKQDPQPDREKYISEESTERVQAHQNGEPERGRTPYRPKRPILKPDPTGEGNTWYGSAGSKQPEEVGPRAHIHSPVGGVAPGSPQATHGVGPQGGARPIQTPAFLANTSLSEQFAELVAAIRFLSILPIPTSWGQKPGPQGVPITRIGGGYFPFVGLIFSLLLWLITWLLGLRLPYLAVTALSVVGIVILTGGLHLDGLMDSCDGLFGGKTRENKLEIMKDSRVGSFGVLSAICVLLLKWAFLGSIPGEHLIPSLLLTLVSARWAMLFAIFVFPSARPGGLGATYRQAITRNQLLLAGVISVVVVLIAGFWLAGWMGVAIGVLVWVCAIICALLLGNGIGAMIGGLTGDSYGAIEEMTEVVLLFLLALI
;
A
#
# COMPACT_ATOMS: atom_id res chain seq x y z
N MET A 1 31.89 44.83 -35.91
CA MET A 1 30.91 44.10 -35.06
C MET A 1 31.10 44.64 -33.65
N LYS A 2 30.16 45.45 -33.15
CA LYS A 2 30.26 46.18 -31.87
C LYS A 2 29.86 45.24 -30.72
N GLN A 3 30.64 45.22 -29.64
CA GLN A 3 30.29 44.56 -28.38
C GLN A 3 29.34 45.48 -27.58
N ASP A 4 28.25 44.91 -27.09
CA ASP A 4 27.31 45.56 -26.15
C ASP A 4 27.87 45.50 -24.72
N PRO A 5 27.67 46.53 -23.87
CA PRO A 5 28.14 46.53 -22.49
C PRO A 5 27.18 45.76 -21.58
N GLN A 6 27.75 44.94 -20.69
CA GLN A 6 27.03 44.16 -19.68
C GLN A 6 26.65 45.06 -18.47
N PRO A 7 25.43 44.98 -17.93
CA PRO A 7 25.02 45.84 -16.79
C PRO A 7 25.62 45.36 -15.45
N ASP A 8 26.08 46.31 -14.64
CA ASP A 8 26.70 46.09 -13.32
C ASP A 8 25.70 45.47 -12.31
N ARG A 9 25.88 44.18 -12.02
CA ARG A 9 25.06 43.41 -11.05
C ARG A 9 25.12 43.95 -9.63
N GLU A 10 26.20 44.61 -9.24
CA GLU A 10 26.38 45.06 -7.85
C GLU A 10 25.45 46.22 -7.49
N LYS A 11 25.03 47.03 -8.47
CA LYS A 11 24.15 48.17 -8.23
C LYS A 11 22.69 47.77 -8.00
N TYR A 12 22.24 46.68 -8.64
CA TYR A 12 20.87 46.17 -8.49
C TYR A 12 20.62 45.54 -7.11
N ILE A 13 21.63 44.91 -6.52
CA ILE A 13 21.50 44.23 -5.22
C ILE A 13 21.49 45.25 -4.06
N SER A 14 22.16 46.39 -4.20
CA SER A 14 22.15 47.44 -3.17
C SER A 14 20.83 48.21 -3.10
N GLU A 15 20.13 48.40 -4.23
CA GLU A 15 18.86 49.14 -4.24
C GLU A 15 17.72 48.28 -3.66
N GLU A 16 17.65 46.99 -4.01
CA GLU A 16 16.60 46.08 -3.51
C GLU A 16 16.73 45.77 -2.00
N SER A 17 17.96 45.79 -1.47
CA SER A 17 18.21 45.61 -0.03
C SER A 17 17.88 46.86 0.78
N THR A 18 18.01 48.06 0.20
CA THR A 18 17.68 49.32 0.88
C THR A 18 16.17 49.54 0.95
N GLU A 19 15.41 49.20 -0.09
CA GLU A 19 13.93 49.28 -0.10
C GLU A 19 13.28 48.32 0.91
N ARG A 20 13.82 47.09 1.06
CA ARG A 20 13.28 46.11 2.02
C ARG A 20 13.49 46.52 3.49
N VAL A 21 14.57 47.25 3.78
CA VAL A 21 14.84 47.75 5.15
C VAL A 21 13.93 48.94 5.48
N GLN A 22 13.60 49.80 4.50
CA GLN A 22 12.67 50.92 4.72
C GLN A 22 11.21 50.47 4.87
N ALA A 23 10.76 49.44 4.15
CA ALA A 23 9.40 48.89 4.31
C ALA A 23 9.16 48.31 5.72
N HIS A 24 10.19 47.72 6.34
CA HIS A 24 10.11 47.12 7.67
C HIS A 24 10.07 48.16 8.81
N GLN A 25 10.61 49.37 8.59
CA GLN A 25 10.58 50.47 9.56
C GLN A 25 9.27 51.27 9.52
N ASN A 26 8.56 51.28 8.39
CA ASN A 26 7.34 52.06 8.20
C ASN A 26 6.03 51.31 8.50
N GLY A 27 6.10 50.05 8.96
CA GLY A 27 4.93 49.29 9.44
C GLY A 27 3.91 48.93 8.34
N GLU A 28 4.32 48.85 7.07
CA GLU A 28 3.42 48.44 6.00
C GLU A 28 3.16 46.92 6.03
N PRO A 29 1.91 46.47 5.91
CA PRO A 29 1.59 45.04 5.97
C PRO A 29 2.06 44.31 4.70
N GLU A 30 2.75 43.18 4.87
CA GLU A 30 3.15 42.28 3.78
C GLU A 30 1.93 41.89 2.94
N ARG A 31 1.87 42.36 1.69
CA ARG A 31 0.88 41.87 0.72
C ARG A 31 1.26 40.45 0.31
N GLY A 32 0.54 39.48 0.86
CA GLY A 32 0.40 38.16 0.23
C GLY A 32 0.58 36.98 1.16
N ARG A 33 -0.40 36.73 2.04
CA ARG A 33 -0.85 35.39 2.48
C ARG A 33 -2.14 35.54 3.29
N THR A 34 -3.27 35.12 2.74
CA THR A 34 -4.55 35.08 3.46
C THR A 34 -4.47 34.07 4.62
N PRO A 35 -4.86 34.44 5.85
CA PRO A 35 -4.96 33.50 6.96
C PRO A 35 -6.01 32.41 6.70
N TYR A 36 -5.72 31.20 7.18
CA TYR A 36 -6.61 30.04 7.10
C TYR A 36 -7.96 30.32 7.79
N ARG A 37 -9.06 30.12 7.04
CA ARG A 37 -10.44 30.19 7.55
C ARG A 37 -11.05 28.79 7.50
N PRO A 38 -11.34 28.15 8.64
CA PRO A 38 -11.97 26.82 8.62
C PRO A 38 -13.39 26.92 8.04
N LYS A 39 -13.71 26.03 7.08
CA LYS A 39 -15.08 25.82 6.63
C LYS A 39 -15.83 24.96 7.65
N ARG A 40 -17.14 25.19 7.80
CA ARG A 40 -18.01 24.40 8.68
C ARG A 40 -18.00 22.92 8.24
N PRO A 41 -18.10 21.97 9.19
CA PRO A 41 -18.17 20.55 8.84
C PRO A 41 -19.38 20.27 7.98
N ILE A 42 -19.17 19.57 6.87
CA ILE A 42 -20.25 18.87 6.17
C ILE A 42 -20.50 17.59 6.99
N LEU A 43 -21.67 17.51 7.63
CA LEU A 43 -22.12 16.31 8.33
C LEU A 43 -22.13 15.14 7.34
N LYS A 44 -21.34 14.09 7.62
CA LYS A 44 -21.51 12.78 6.97
C LYS A 44 -22.85 12.18 7.45
N PRO A 45 -23.63 11.54 6.58
CA PRO A 45 -24.87 10.88 7.00
C PRO A 45 -24.56 9.73 7.97
N ASP A 46 -25.49 9.56 8.92
CA ASP A 46 -25.51 8.58 10.00
C ASP A 46 -25.28 7.13 9.51
N PRO A 47 -24.43 6.31 10.15
CA PRO A 47 -24.24 4.90 9.79
C PRO A 47 -25.46 4.00 10.05
N THR A 48 -26.56 4.52 10.59
CA THR A 48 -27.80 3.75 10.77
C THR A 48 -28.95 4.35 9.96
N GLY A 49 -29.20 3.83 8.76
CA GLY A 49 -30.38 4.20 7.99
C GLY A 49 -30.29 3.86 6.51
N GLU A 50 -30.90 2.73 6.16
CA GLU A 50 -31.40 2.31 4.84
C GLU A 50 -31.36 3.35 3.70
N GLY A 51 -30.67 3.01 2.61
CA GLY A 51 -30.56 3.87 1.44
C GLY A 51 -30.08 3.16 0.17
N ASN A 52 -30.69 2.03 -0.18
CA ASN A 52 -30.66 1.48 -1.54
C ASN A 52 -32.07 1.55 -2.12
N THR A 53 -32.31 2.38 -3.14
CA THR A 53 -33.37 2.11 -4.12
C THR A 53 -32.99 2.64 -5.50
N TRP A 54 -32.77 1.72 -6.44
CA TRP A 54 -33.17 1.89 -7.84
C TRP A 54 -33.81 0.57 -8.32
N TYR A 55 -35.09 0.68 -8.68
CA TYR A 55 -36.02 -0.27 -9.31
C TYR A 55 -36.59 -1.48 -8.54
N GLY A 56 -37.93 -1.50 -8.43
CA GLY A 56 -38.75 -2.70 -8.23
C GLY A 56 -39.97 -2.51 -7.32
N SER A 57 -41.05 -1.92 -7.83
CA SER A 57 -42.33 -1.77 -7.13
C SER A 57 -43.09 -3.10 -6.97
N ALA A 58 -43.72 -3.34 -5.81
CA ALA A 58 -45.12 -3.77 -5.67
C ALA A 58 -45.50 -4.06 -4.20
N GLY A 59 -46.53 -3.37 -3.69
CA GLY A 59 -47.49 -3.75 -2.61
C GLY A 59 -46.92 -4.08 -1.21
N SER A 60 -47.48 -3.70 -0.07
CA SER A 60 -48.77 -3.14 0.31
C SER A 60 -48.70 -2.76 1.81
N LYS A 61 -49.28 -1.60 2.17
CA LYS A 61 -49.92 -1.16 3.44
C LYS A 61 -50.03 -2.23 4.56
N GLN A 62 -49.89 -2.03 5.88
CA GLN A 62 -50.10 -0.95 6.87
C GLN A 62 -49.93 -1.58 8.30
N PRO A 63 -50.14 -0.90 9.47
CA PRO A 63 -49.17 -0.12 10.25
C PRO A 63 -48.94 -0.63 11.71
N GLU A 64 -48.14 0.15 12.44
CA GLU A 64 -47.69 0.11 13.84
C GLU A 64 -48.71 -0.31 14.92
N GLU A 65 -48.19 -0.96 15.97
CA GLU A 65 -48.74 -0.86 17.34
C GLU A 65 -47.62 -0.68 18.37
N VAL A 66 -47.84 0.28 19.26
CA VAL A 66 -47.00 0.74 20.37
C VAL A 66 -47.47 0.07 21.67
N GLY A 67 -46.57 -0.42 22.52
CA GLY A 67 -46.92 -0.86 23.89
C GLY A 67 -45.72 -1.29 24.74
N PRO A 68 -45.77 -1.16 26.09
CA PRO A 68 -44.69 -0.49 26.83
C PRO A 68 -43.84 -1.36 27.77
N ARG A 69 -42.75 -0.71 28.25
CA ARG A 69 -41.75 -1.11 29.26
C ARG A 69 -42.31 -1.75 30.54
N ALA A 70 -41.56 -2.71 31.09
CA ALA A 70 -41.59 -3.06 32.51
C ALA A 70 -40.17 -3.41 33.04
N HIS A 71 -39.82 -2.76 34.15
CA HIS A 71 -38.65 -2.99 35.01
C HIS A 71 -38.82 -4.25 35.85
N ILE A 72 -37.81 -5.10 36.03
CA ILE A 72 -37.68 -5.97 37.23
C ILE A 72 -36.19 -6.18 37.61
N HIS A 73 -36.00 -6.19 38.93
CA HIS A 73 -34.82 -6.18 39.80
C HIS A 73 -33.79 -7.32 39.68
N SER A 74 -32.55 -6.99 40.09
CA SER A 74 -31.51 -7.92 40.57
C SER A 74 -31.78 -8.42 42.00
N PRO A 75 -31.14 -9.52 42.42
CA PRO A 75 -30.52 -9.52 43.74
C PRO A 75 -29.10 -10.11 43.80
N VAL A 76 -28.41 -9.70 44.87
CA VAL A 76 -27.03 -9.96 45.29
C VAL A 76 -26.99 -11.08 46.36
N GLY A 77 -25.87 -11.81 46.45
CA GLY A 77 -25.44 -12.63 47.60
C GLY A 77 -24.76 -13.93 47.16
N GLY A 78 -23.64 -14.42 47.70
CA GLY A 78 -22.79 -14.08 48.86
C GLY A 78 -21.52 -14.96 48.83
N VAL A 79 -20.56 -14.66 49.70
CA VAL A 79 -19.18 -15.22 49.83
C VAL A 79 -19.20 -16.48 50.73
N ALA A 80 -18.41 -17.55 50.50
CA ALA A 80 -17.12 -17.91 51.16
C ALA A 80 -16.90 -19.48 51.13
N PRO A 81 -15.79 -20.09 51.63
CA PRO A 81 -14.83 -20.86 50.82
C PRO A 81 -14.63 -22.33 51.25
N GLY A 82 -13.85 -23.11 50.49
CA GLY A 82 -13.35 -24.42 50.93
C GLY A 82 -12.46 -25.13 49.91
N SER A 83 -11.18 -25.29 50.25
CA SER A 83 -10.21 -26.19 49.60
C SER A 83 -9.95 -27.42 50.47
N PRO A 84 -9.61 -28.57 49.89
CA PRO A 84 -8.35 -29.24 50.28
C PRO A 84 -7.52 -29.83 49.12
N GLN A 85 -6.22 -29.95 49.39
CA GLN A 85 -5.13 -30.50 48.57
C GLN A 85 -5.26 -32.00 48.26
N ALA A 86 -4.60 -32.47 47.18
CA ALA A 86 -3.72 -33.66 47.18
C ALA A 86 -3.00 -33.90 45.81
N THR A 87 -1.67 -33.87 45.88
CA THR A 87 -0.64 -34.75 45.26
C THR A 87 -0.85 -35.44 43.89
N HIS A 88 0.13 -35.34 42.98
CA HIS A 88 0.98 -36.48 42.52
C HIS A 88 1.86 -36.13 41.29
N GLY A 89 3.11 -36.63 41.31
CA GLY A 89 3.75 -37.20 40.12
C GLY A 89 4.77 -36.35 39.36
N VAL A 90 6.04 -36.44 39.74
CA VAL A 90 7.19 -36.10 38.87
C VAL A 90 7.60 -37.36 38.12
N GLY A 91 7.60 -37.30 36.79
CA GLY A 91 8.16 -38.33 35.91
C GLY A 91 9.03 -37.68 34.82
N PRO A 92 10.17 -38.27 34.42
CA PRO A 92 11.12 -37.64 33.52
C PRO A 92 10.78 -37.96 32.07
N GLN A 93 10.73 -36.95 31.19
CA GLN A 93 10.71 -37.17 29.75
C GLN A 93 11.69 -36.23 29.05
N GLY A 94 12.92 -36.75 28.86
CA GLY A 94 13.78 -36.33 27.75
C GLY A 94 13.23 -36.96 26.47
N GLY A 95 12.67 -36.13 25.60
CA GLY A 95 12.25 -36.51 24.25
C GLY A 95 12.73 -35.44 23.28
N ALA A 96 13.59 -35.82 22.34
CA ALA A 96 14.06 -34.96 21.26
C ALA A 96 12.86 -34.34 20.53
N ARG A 97 12.84 -33.00 20.41
CA ARG A 97 11.79 -32.31 19.67
C ARG A 97 11.92 -32.67 18.19
N PRO A 98 10.90 -33.27 17.56
CA PRO A 98 10.94 -33.52 16.13
C PRO A 98 11.01 -32.17 15.39
N ILE A 99 11.87 -32.13 14.38
CA ILE A 99 12.02 -30.99 13.48
C ILE A 99 10.66 -30.77 12.80
N GLN A 100 9.97 -29.70 13.19
CA GLN A 100 8.66 -29.35 12.63
C GLN A 100 8.86 -28.83 11.21
N THR A 101 8.36 -29.59 10.23
CA THR A 101 8.07 -29.10 8.88
C THR A 101 7.20 -27.84 8.97
N PRO A 102 7.41 -26.81 8.13
CA PRO A 102 6.61 -25.58 8.20
C PRO A 102 5.12 -25.89 7.95
N ALA A 103 4.33 -25.76 9.01
CA ALA A 103 2.97 -26.29 9.18
C ALA A 103 1.85 -25.59 8.39
N PHE A 104 2.17 -24.72 7.43
CA PHE A 104 1.15 -23.87 6.80
C PHE A 104 0.39 -24.56 5.66
N LEU A 105 1.08 -25.28 4.77
CA LEU A 105 0.39 -26.00 3.69
C LEU A 105 -0.32 -27.26 4.18
N ALA A 106 0.06 -27.76 5.36
CA ALA A 106 -0.41 -29.04 5.86
C ALA A 106 -1.79 -29.00 6.55
N ASN A 107 -2.36 -27.81 6.83
CA ASN A 107 -3.55 -27.73 7.69
C ASN A 107 -4.61 -26.67 7.35
N THR A 108 -4.51 -26.00 6.20
CA THR A 108 -5.56 -25.09 5.70
C THR A 108 -6.30 -25.72 4.54
N SER A 109 -7.62 -25.65 4.55
CA SER A 109 -8.44 -26.18 3.45
C SER A 109 -8.23 -25.39 2.16
N LEU A 110 -8.39 -26.02 0.99
CA LEU A 110 -8.29 -25.34 -0.31
C LEU A 110 -9.22 -24.13 -0.42
N SER A 111 -10.39 -24.18 0.22
CA SER A 111 -11.34 -23.07 0.27
C SER A 111 -10.81 -21.88 1.06
N GLU A 112 -9.98 -22.10 2.08
CA GLU A 112 -9.33 -21.03 2.84
C GLU A 112 -8.23 -20.37 2.02
N GLN A 113 -7.41 -21.15 1.33
CA GLN A 113 -6.38 -20.61 0.43
C GLN A 113 -7.00 -19.80 -0.72
N PHE A 114 -8.11 -20.28 -1.29
CA PHE A 114 -8.88 -19.53 -2.28
C PHE A 114 -9.43 -18.21 -1.73
N ALA A 115 -9.98 -18.22 -0.51
CA ALA A 115 -10.49 -17.01 0.13
C ALA A 115 -9.38 -15.99 0.41
N GLU A 116 -8.19 -16.43 0.84
CA GLU A 116 -7.02 -15.56 1.00
C GLU A 116 -6.56 -14.97 -0.33
N LEU A 117 -6.51 -15.76 -1.40
CA LEU A 117 -6.18 -15.27 -2.74
C LEU A 117 -7.18 -14.20 -3.22
N VAL A 118 -8.49 -14.47 -3.08
CA VAL A 118 -9.55 -13.51 -3.42
C VAL A 118 -9.40 -12.23 -2.61
N ALA A 119 -9.10 -12.33 -1.32
CA ALA A 119 -8.86 -11.17 -0.47
C ALA A 119 -7.66 -10.34 -0.97
N ALA A 120 -6.56 -10.99 -1.35
CA ALA A 120 -5.37 -10.31 -1.88
C ALA A 120 -5.68 -9.56 -3.19
N ILE A 121 -6.37 -10.22 -4.13
CA ILE A 121 -6.71 -9.61 -5.42
C ILE A 121 -7.62 -8.40 -5.20
N ARG A 122 -8.65 -8.52 -4.34
CA ARG A 122 -9.57 -7.40 -4.06
C ARG A 122 -8.90 -6.26 -3.31
N PHE A 123 -7.89 -6.55 -2.50
CA PHE A 123 -7.16 -5.51 -1.78
C PHE A 123 -6.22 -4.73 -2.71
N LEU A 124 -5.48 -5.43 -3.57
CA LEU A 124 -4.46 -4.82 -4.43
C LEU A 124 -4.96 -4.45 -5.84
N SER A 125 -6.24 -4.67 -6.14
CA SER A 125 -6.80 -4.43 -7.47
C SER A 125 -8.26 -4.00 -7.46
N ILE A 126 -8.69 -3.37 -8.56
CA ILE A 126 -10.11 -3.06 -8.82
C ILE A 126 -10.83 -4.18 -9.59
N LEU A 127 -10.21 -5.36 -9.74
CA LEU A 127 -10.85 -6.45 -10.47
C LEU A 127 -12.18 -6.82 -9.80
N PRO A 128 -13.29 -6.91 -10.57
CA PRO A 128 -14.63 -7.07 -10.02
C PRO A 128 -14.86 -8.51 -9.53
N ILE A 129 -14.28 -8.86 -8.38
CA ILE A 129 -14.45 -10.17 -7.75
C ILE A 129 -15.54 -10.08 -6.66
N PRO A 130 -16.58 -10.94 -6.70
CA PRO A 130 -17.65 -10.92 -5.71
C PRO A 130 -17.13 -11.05 -4.28
N THR A 131 -17.65 -10.22 -3.37
CA THR A 131 -17.29 -10.24 -1.94
C THR A 131 -17.55 -11.60 -1.29
N SER A 132 -18.58 -12.30 -1.75
CA SER A 132 -18.99 -13.61 -1.23
C SER A 132 -17.93 -14.70 -1.42
N TRP A 133 -17.01 -14.54 -2.38
CA TRP A 133 -16.00 -15.55 -2.69
C TRP A 133 -14.83 -15.59 -1.69
N GLY A 134 -14.69 -14.55 -0.85
CA GLY A 134 -13.65 -14.44 0.17
C GLY A 134 -14.16 -14.45 1.62
N GLN A 135 -15.48 -14.58 1.83
CA GLN A 135 -16.08 -14.53 3.17
C GLN A 135 -16.34 -15.93 3.74
N LYS A 136 -15.87 -16.14 4.97
CA LYS A 136 -16.29 -17.25 5.85
C LYS A 136 -16.72 -16.63 7.18
N PRO A 137 -17.80 -17.09 7.83
CA PRO A 137 -18.22 -16.55 9.12
C PRO A 137 -17.09 -16.69 10.14
N GLY A 138 -16.71 -15.61 10.81
CA GLY A 138 -15.82 -15.70 11.96
C GLY A 138 -16.52 -16.30 13.17
N PRO A 139 -15.81 -16.44 14.30
CA PRO A 139 -16.45 -16.80 15.57
C PRO A 139 -17.66 -15.89 15.80
N GLN A 140 -18.81 -16.49 16.14
CA GLN A 140 -20.07 -15.78 16.41
C GLN A 140 -20.69 -15.06 15.20
N GLY A 141 -20.29 -15.40 13.97
CA GLY A 141 -20.90 -14.86 12.74
C GLY A 141 -20.35 -13.51 12.28
N VAL A 142 -19.34 -12.97 12.96
CA VAL A 142 -18.68 -11.72 12.56
C VAL A 142 -17.70 -12.00 11.41
N PRO A 143 -17.81 -11.32 10.25
CA PRO A 143 -16.86 -11.51 9.15
C PRO A 143 -15.44 -11.10 9.57
N ILE A 144 -14.48 -12.02 9.52
CA ILE A 144 -13.06 -11.68 9.70
C ILE A 144 -12.56 -11.07 8.39
N THR A 145 -11.97 -9.88 8.46
CA THR A 145 -11.32 -9.26 7.29
C THR A 145 -10.05 -10.04 6.98
N ARG A 146 -10.10 -10.86 5.94
CA ARG A 146 -8.93 -11.53 5.37
C ARG A 146 -8.20 -10.54 4.48
N ILE A 147 -6.88 -10.61 4.53
CA ILE A 147 -6.00 -9.71 3.79
C ILE A 147 -5.32 -10.46 2.67
N GLY A 148 -5.11 -11.77 2.81
CA GLY A 148 -4.45 -12.55 1.78
C GLY A 148 -2.97 -12.23 1.61
N GLY A 149 -2.29 -11.73 2.64
CA GLY A 149 -0.91 -11.24 2.55
C GLY A 149 0.05 -12.19 1.83
N GLY A 150 -0.11 -13.50 2.07
CA GLY A 150 0.70 -14.54 1.41
C GLY A 150 0.59 -14.58 -0.12
N TYR A 151 -0.45 -13.99 -0.71
CA TYR A 151 -0.71 -13.97 -2.14
C TYR A 151 -0.41 -12.63 -2.81
N PHE A 152 0.16 -11.64 -2.11
CA PHE A 152 0.52 -10.35 -2.71
C PHE A 152 1.43 -10.50 -3.94
N PRO A 153 2.51 -11.32 -3.91
CA PRO A 153 3.35 -11.52 -5.10
C PRO A 153 2.60 -12.24 -6.23
N PHE A 154 1.62 -13.08 -5.90
CA PHE A 154 0.76 -13.73 -6.89
C PHE A 154 -0.14 -12.73 -7.63
N VAL A 155 -0.60 -11.66 -6.96
CA VAL A 155 -1.30 -10.56 -7.65
C VAL A 155 -0.36 -9.87 -8.65
N GLY A 156 0.93 -9.71 -8.31
CA GLY A 156 1.93 -9.19 -9.25
C GLY A 156 2.11 -10.08 -10.48
N LEU A 157 2.06 -11.41 -10.30
CA LEU A 157 2.06 -12.37 -11.40
C LEU A 157 0.83 -12.20 -12.28
N ILE A 158 -0.38 -12.10 -11.70
CA ILE A 158 -1.62 -11.85 -12.45
C ILE A 158 -1.49 -10.56 -13.28
N PHE A 159 -1.02 -9.47 -12.67
CA PHE A 159 -0.87 -8.20 -13.36
C PHE A 159 0.12 -8.29 -14.52
N SER A 160 1.27 -8.94 -14.30
CA SER A 160 2.27 -9.15 -15.36
C SER A 160 1.70 -9.92 -16.54
N LEU A 161 0.87 -10.95 -16.29
CA LEU A 161 0.21 -11.73 -17.34
C LEU A 161 -0.88 -10.94 -18.08
N LEU A 162 -1.64 -10.10 -17.37
CA LEU A 162 -2.63 -9.22 -18.00
C LEU A 162 -1.95 -8.17 -18.89
N LEU A 163 -0.86 -7.57 -18.42
CA LEU A 163 -0.07 -6.60 -19.20
C LEU A 163 0.65 -7.26 -20.38
N TRP A 164 1.08 -8.51 -20.23
CA TRP A 164 1.57 -9.31 -21.36
C TRP A 164 0.51 -9.47 -22.44
N LEU A 165 -0.73 -9.80 -22.06
CA LEU A 165 -1.82 -9.94 -23.03
C LEU A 165 -2.10 -8.63 -23.76
N ILE A 166 -2.09 -7.49 -23.05
CA ILE A 166 -2.24 -6.16 -23.66
C ILE A 166 -1.10 -5.88 -24.64
N THR A 167 0.14 -6.11 -24.22
CA THR A 167 1.34 -5.94 -25.04
C THR A 167 1.31 -6.82 -26.28
N TRP A 168 0.88 -8.08 -26.15
CA TRP A 168 0.79 -9.03 -27.26
C TRP A 168 -0.28 -8.63 -28.28
N LEU A 169 -1.48 -8.24 -27.82
CA LEU A 169 -2.57 -7.80 -28.69
C LEU A 169 -2.26 -6.51 -29.44
N LEU A 170 -1.63 -5.55 -28.76
CA LEU A 170 -1.39 -4.21 -29.30
C LEU A 170 -0.02 -4.05 -29.97
N GLY A 171 0.95 -4.91 -29.66
CA GLY A 171 2.33 -4.83 -30.13
C GLY A 171 2.49 -4.99 -31.65
N LEU A 172 1.52 -5.60 -32.32
CA LEU A 172 1.49 -5.69 -33.79
C LEU A 172 0.99 -4.39 -34.48
N ARG A 173 0.37 -3.48 -33.72
CA ARG A 173 -0.34 -2.30 -34.26
C ARG A 173 0.21 -0.98 -33.76
N LEU A 174 0.84 -0.97 -32.58
CA LEU A 174 1.35 0.24 -31.94
C LEU A 174 2.88 0.23 -31.86
N PRO A 175 3.54 1.41 -31.91
CA PRO A 175 4.96 1.52 -31.61
C PRO A 175 5.30 1.02 -30.21
N TYR A 176 6.51 0.50 -30.03
CA TYR A 176 6.98 -0.05 -28.75
C TYR A 176 6.77 0.90 -27.57
N LEU A 177 7.13 2.18 -27.73
CA LEU A 177 6.95 3.21 -26.70
C LEU A 177 5.48 3.43 -26.30
N ALA A 178 4.54 3.26 -27.21
CA ALA A 178 3.11 3.39 -26.91
C ALA A 178 2.63 2.18 -26.10
N VAL A 179 3.12 0.98 -26.41
CA VAL A 179 2.79 -0.25 -25.68
C VAL A 179 3.31 -0.21 -24.24
N THR A 180 4.53 0.30 -24.03
CA THR A 180 5.08 0.47 -22.67
C THR A 180 4.35 1.56 -21.90
N ALA A 181 3.95 2.67 -22.55
CA ALA A 181 3.08 3.67 -21.92
C ALA A 181 1.75 3.07 -21.45
N LEU A 182 1.09 2.30 -22.32
CA LEU A 182 -0.16 1.60 -21.99
C LEU A 182 0.03 0.56 -20.88
N SER A 183 1.22 -0.04 -20.77
CA SER A 183 1.54 -0.96 -19.67
C SER A 183 1.59 -0.24 -18.33
N VAL A 184 2.22 0.94 -18.27
CA VAL A 184 2.24 1.78 -17.06
C VAL A 184 0.83 2.25 -16.69
N VAL A 185 0.04 2.72 -17.67
CA VAL A 185 -1.37 3.07 -17.44
C VAL A 185 -2.18 1.85 -16.98
N GLY A 186 -1.91 0.67 -17.54
CA GLY A 186 -2.52 -0.60 -17.15
C GLY A 186 -2.26 -0.93 -15.69
N ILE A 187 -1.05 -0.71 -15.17
CA ILE A 187 -0.75 -0.90 -13.74
C ILE A 187 -1.62 0.00 -12.87
N VAL A 188 -1.71 1.30 -13.22
CA VAL A 188 -2.54 2.28 -12.49
C VAL A 188 -4.02 1.88 -12.51
N ILE A 189 -4.53 1.46 -13.68
CA ILE A 189 -5.92 1.00 -13.80
C ILE A 189 -6.12 -0.27 -12.95
N LEU A 190 -5.26 -1.27 -13.07
CA LEU A 190 -5.41 -2.54 -12.36
C LEU A 190 -5.41 -2.36 -10.84
N THR A 191 -4.59 -1.46 -10.31
CA THR A 191 -4.56 -1.12 -8.87
C THR A 191 -5.66 -0.15 -8.45
N GLY A 192 -6.36 0.49 -9.40
CA GLY A 192 -7.25 1.62 -9.14
C GLY A 192 -6.52 2.86 -8.63
N GLY A 193 -5.21 2.94 -8.83
CA GLY A 193 -4.36 4.02 -8.31
C GLY A 193 -4.05 3.92 -6.81
N LEU A 194 -4.40 2.82 -6.13
CA LEU A 194 -4.25 2.70 -4.67
C LEU A 194 -2.82 2.98 -4.17
N HIS A 195 -1.81 2.38 -4.80
CA HIS A 195 -0.42 2.56 -4.36
C HIS A 195 0.13 3.94 -4.75
N LEU A 196 -0.25 4.42 -5.93
CA LEU A 196 0.09 5.76 -6.42
C LEU A 196 -0.48 6.85 -5.50
N ASP A 197 -1.72 6.71 -5.05
CA ASP A 197 -2.35 7.58 -4.04
C ASP A 197 -1.55 7.54 -2.73
N GLY A 198 -1.16 6.35 -2.26
CA GLY A 198 -0.29 6.20 -1.09
C GLY A 198 1.08 6.87 -1.23
N LEU A 199 1.68 6.86 -2.43
CA LEU A 199 2.88 7.63 -2.73
C LEU A 199 2.61 9.13 -2.67
N MET A 200 1.50 9.60 -3.23
CA MET A 200 1.12 11.01 -3.23
C MET A 200 0.94 11.53 -1.80
N ASP A 201 0.12 10.82 -1.00
CA ASP A 201 -0.14 11.15 0.40
C ASP A 201 1.14 11.10 1.23
N SER A 202 1.99 10.09 1.01
CA SER A 202 3.30 10.00 1.67
C SER A 202 4.18 11.20 1.33
N CYS A 203 4.26 11.61 0.06
CA CYS A 203 5.06 12.77 -0.33
C CYS A 203 4.52 14.08 0.25
N ASP A 204 3.21 14.31 0.18
CA ASP A 204 2.60 15.51 0.77
C ASP A 204 2.78 15.55 2.28
N GLY A 205 2.57 14.42 2.96
CA GLY A 205 2.81 14.26 4.38
C GLY A 205 4.26 14.55 4.76
N LEU A 206 5.20 13.79 4.19
CA LEU A 206 6.59 13.78 4.60
C LEU A 206 7.34 15.07 4.29
N PHE A 207 7.03 15.72 3.16
CA PHE A 207 7.69 16.94 2.70
C PHE A 207 6.90 18.22 3.01
N GLY A 208 5.58 18.13 3.25
CA GLY A 208 4.75 19.26 3.65
C GLY A 208 4.67 19.49 5.17
N GLY A 209 4.80 18.42 5.97
CA GLY A 209 4.69 18.50 7.43
C GLY A 209 6.01 18.78 8.15
N LYS A 210 5.98 19.62 9.19
CA LYS A 210 7.18 19.95 10.01
C LYS A 210 7.39 19.00 11.17
N THR A 211 6.33 18.65 11.88
CA THR A 211 6.35 17.70 13.01
C THR A 211 5.75 16.37 12.60
N ARG A 212 6.03 15.30 13.35
CA ARG A 212 5.43 13.98 13.13
C ARG A 212 3.91 14.05 13.03
N GLU A 213 3.28 14.78 13.94
CA GLU A 213 1.82 14.91 14.03
C GLU A 213 1.26 15.62 12.80
N ASN A 214 1.92 16.71 12.36
CA ASN A 214 1.53 17.44 11.15
C ASN A 214 1.70 16.58 9.89
N LYS A 215 2.79 15.82 9.76
CA LYS A 215 3.00 14.89 8.64
C LYS A 215 1.85 13.88 8.55
N LEU A 216 1.54 13.24 9.68
CA LEU A 216 0.45 12.26 9.77
C LEU A 216 -0.95 12.87 9.56
N GLU A 217 -1.15 14.14 9.92
CA GLU A 217 -2.39 14.88 9.67
C GLU A 217 -2.55 15.17 8.17
N ILE A 218 -1.50 15.63 7.49
CA ILE A 218 -1.52 15.87 6.05
C ILE A 218 -1.80 14.57 5.28
N MET A 219 -1.19 13.45 5.65
CA MET A 219 -1.48 12.14 5.04
C MET A 219 -2.93 11.66 5.23
N LYS A 220 -3.71 12.25 6.15
CA LYS A 220 -5.16 11.95 6.28
C LYS A 220 -6.03 12.87 5.47
N ASP A 221 -5.48 14.00 5.07
CA ASP A 221 -6.23 15.02 4.39
C ASP A 221 -6.47 14.56 2.96
N SER A 222 -7.72 14.50 2.54
CA SER A 222 -8.06 14.09 1.18
C SER A 222 -7.67 15.13 0.12
N ARG A 223 -7.12 16.28 0.52
CA ARG A 223 -6.62 17.31 -0.40
C ARG A 223 -5.22 16.94 -0.86
N VAL A 224 -5.07 16.82 -2.18
CA VAL A 224 -3.76 16.62 -2.81
C VAL A 224 -2.94 17.91 -2.74
N GLY A 225 -1.68 17.79 -2.35
CA GLY A 225 -0.67 18.85 -2.36
C GLY A 225 0.25 18.78 -3.57
N SER A 226 1.14 19.77 -3.69
CA SER A 226 2.07 19.85 -4.82
C SER A 226 3.12 18.74 -4.82
N PHE A 227 3.53 18.25 -3.64
CA PHE A 227 4.52 17.18 -3.56
C PHE A 227 3.93 15.85 -4.04
N GLY A 228 2.65 15.58 -3.73
CA GLY A 228 1.94 14.42 -4.22
C GLY A 228 1.80 14.43 -5.74
N VAL A 229 1.31 15.54 -6.33
CA VAL A 229 1.19 15.62 -7.80
C VAL A 229 2.56 15.44 -8.49
N LEU A 230 3.61 16.09 -7.98
CA LEU A 230 4.94 15.97 -8.54
C LEU A 230 5.51 14.56 -8.41
N SER A 231 5.28 13.87 -7.28
CA SER A 231 5.76 12.50 -7.10
C SER A 231 5.07 11.55 -8.08
N ALA A 232 3.76 11.67 -8.27
CA ALA A 232 3.02 10.85 -9.25
C ALA A 232 3.53 11.07 -10.67
N ILE A 233 3.70 12.33 -11.10
CA ILE A 233 4.24 12.66 -12.43
C ILE A 233 5.64 12.06 -12.61
N CYS A 234 6.54 12.28 -11.65
CA CYS A 234 7.90 11.77 -11.72
C CYS A 234 7.94 10.23 -11.79
N VAL A 235 7.18 9.54 -10.94
CA VAL A 235 7.15 8.07 -10.91
C VAL A 235 6.57 7.50 -12.20
N LEU A 236 5.46 8.04 -12.71
CA LEU A 236 4.88 7.55 -13.96
C LEU A 236 5.81 7.78 -15.16
N LEU A 237 6.49 8.93 -15.22
CA LEU A 237 7.47 9.23 -16.26
C LEU A 237 8.68 8.29 -16.18
N LEU A 238 9.21 8.05 -14.97
CA LEU A 238 10.36 7.15 -14.77
C LEU A 238 9.99 5.70 -15.12
N LYS A 239 8.82 5.21 -14.67
CA LYS A 239 8.33 3.88 -15.05
C LYS A 239 8.22 3.73 -16.55
N TRP A 240 7.63 4.71 -17.24
CA TRP A 240 7.51 4.67 -18.69
C TRP A 240 8.87 4.72 -19.40
N ALA A 241 9.77 5.61 -18.98
CA ALA A 241 11.09 5.75 -19.56
C ALA A 241 11.94 4.48 -19.40
N PHE A 242 11.99 3.92 -18.19
CA PHE A 242 12.76 2.71 -17.93
C PHE A 242 12.15 1.48 -18.60
N LEU A 243 10.83 1.31 -18.53
CA LEU A 243 10.16 0.21 -19.22
C LEU A 243 10.33 0.31 -20.75
N GLY A 244 10.26 1.52 -21.30
CA GLY A 244 10.50 1.81 -22.72
C GLY A 244 11.96 1.68 -23.17
N SER A 245 12.90 1.54 -22.23
CA SER A 245 14.33 1.33 -22.53
C SER A 245 14.73 -0.14 -22.53
N ILE A 246 13.88 -1.03 -22.00
CA ILE A 246 14.12 -2.47 -21.97
C ILE A 246 13.85 -3.04 -23.39
N PRO A 247 14.66 -3.97 -23.91
CA PRO A 247 14.37 -4.62 -25.19
C PRO A 247 13.02 -5.35 -25.18
N GLY A 248 12.32 -5.36 -26.32
CA GLY A 248 10.97 -5.92 -26.43
C GLY A 248 10.86 -7.38 -26.00
N GLU A 249 11.86 -8.22 -26.33
CA GLU A 249 11.94 -9.62 -25.89
C GLU A 249 12.07 -9.80 -24.37
N HIS A 250 12.56 -8.79 -23.66
CA HIS A 250 12.78 -8.81 -22.21
C HIS A 250 11.65 -8.13 -21.43
N LEU A 251 10.70 -7.49 -22.12
CA LEU A 251 9.63 -6.72 -21.47
C LEU A 251 8.83 -7.56 -20.45
N ILE A 252 8.48 -8.79 -20.81
CA ILE A 252 7.62 -9.65 -19.98
C ILE A 252 8.34 -10.24 -18.77
N PRO A 253 9.52 -10.87 -18.92
CA PRO A 253 10.28 -11.28 -17.74
C PRO A 253 10.61 -10.08 -16.83
N SER A 254 10.86 -8.89 -17.39
CA SER A 254 11.08 -7.67 -16.59
C SER A 254 9.85 -7.22 -15.81
N LEU A 255 8.65 -7.28 -16.40
CA LEU A 255 7.38 -7.02 -15.69
C LEU A 255 7.15 -8.03 -14.56
N LEU A 256 7.38 -9.33 -14.83
CA LEU A 256 7.28 -10.39 -13.83
C LEU A 256 8.23 -10.13 -12.65
N LEU A 257 9.50 -9.88 -12.94
CA LEU A 257 10.52 -9.58 -11.92
C LEU A 257 10.15 -8.35 -11.09
N THR A 258 9.67 -7.29 -11.74
CA THR A 258 9.34 -6.01 -11.09
C THR A 258 8.08 -6.13 -10.22
N LEU A 259 6.93 -6.48 -10.81
CA LEU A 259 5.63 -6.39 -10.15
C LEU A 259 5.48 -7.40 -9.01
N VAL A 260 6.09 -8.58 -9.14
CA VAL A 260 6.09 -9.62 -8.11
C VAL A 260 7.01 -9.23 -6.96
N SER A 261 8.23 -8.76 -7.25
CA SER A 261 9.20 -8.38 -6.22
C SER A 261 8.78 -7.13 -5.46
N ALA A 262 8.16 -6.15 -6.11
CA ALA A 262 7.65 -4.94 -5.45
C ALA A 262 6.51 -5.25 -4.46
N ARG A 263 5.58 -6.14 -4.83
CA ARG A 263 4.50 -6.59 -3.93
C ARG A 263 5.03 -7.46 -2.78
N TRP A 264 6.07 -8.24 -3.03
CA TRP A 264 6.81 -8.93 -1.97
C TRP A 264 7.47 -7.93 -1.00
N ALA A 265 8.18 -6.93 -1.52
CA ALA A 265 8.85 -5.90 -0.74
C ALA A 265 7.88 -5.09 0.13
N MET A 266 6.70 -4.76 -0.40
CA MET A 266 5.62 -4.14 0.35
C MET A 266 5.15 -5.02 1.51
N LEU A 267 4.85 -6.30 1.28
CA LEU A 267 4.44 -7.23 2.36
C LEU A 267 5.53 -7.37 3.43
N PHE A 268 6.79 -7.46 2.99
CA PHE A 268 7.94 -7.51 3.86
C PHE A 268 8.04 -6.25 4.74
N ALA A 269 7.84 -5.07 4.17
CA ALA A 269 7.79 -3.81 4.92
C ALA A 269 6.64 -3.80 5.94
N ILE A 270 5.45 -4.27 5.55
CA ILE A 270 4.31 -4.39 6.48
C ILE A 270 4.69 -5.30 7.65
N PHE A 271 5.40 -6.40 7.42
CA PHE A 271 5.76 -7.32 8.51
C PHE A 271 6.82 -6.76 9.46
N VAL A 272 7.86 -6.10 8.92
CA VAL A 272 9.05 -5.70 9.66
C VAL A 272 8.84 -4.43 10.50
N PHE A 273 8.12 -3.44 9.98
CA PHE A 273 8.02 -2.14 10.61
C PHE A 273 6.81 -2.02 11.55
N PRO A 274 6.90 -1.20 12.62
CA PRO A 274 5.75 -0.88 13.46
C PRO A 274 4.79 0.07 12.71
N SER A 275 3.51 0.05 13.07
CA SER A 275 2.55 1.02 12.54
C SER A 275 2.78 2.41 13.15
N ALA A 276 2.85 3.44 12.31
CA ALA A 276 2.94 4.83 12.75
C ALA A 276 1.64 5.33 13.40
N ARG A 277 0.51 4.69 13.09
CA ARG A 277 -0.82 5.06 13.59
C ARG A 277 -1.54 3.85 14.20
N PRO A 278 -1.81 3.85 15.52
CA PRO A 278 -2.69 2.86 16.14
C PRO A 278 -4.10 2.92 15.54
N GLY A 279 -4.68 1.77 15.22
CA GLY A 279 -6.07 1.64 14.72
C GLY A 279 -6.31 2.08 13.27
N GLY A 280 -5.27 2.51 12.53
CA GLY A 280 -5.38 2.77 11.10
C GLY A 280 -5.40 1.47 10.28
N LEU A 281 -5.79 1.56 9.00
CA LEU A 281 -5.84 0.41 8.08
C LEU A 281 -4.48 -0.33 8.02
N GLY A 282 -3.37 0.41 7.98
CA GLY A 282 -2.01 -0.16 8.06
C GLY A 282 -1.70 -0.94 9.35
N ALA A 283 -2.32 -0.57 10.48
CA ALA A 283 -2.19 -1.33 11.73
C ALA A 283 -2.98 -2.64 11.67
N THR A 284 -4.18 -2.64 11.08
CA THR A 284 -4.98 -3.85 10.85
C THR A 284 -4.20 -4.83 9.97
N TYR A 285 -3.55 -4.35 8.90
CA TYR A 285 -2.69 -5.18 8.05
C TYR A 285 -1.51 -5.78 8.82
N ARG A 286 -0.78 -4.94 9.56
CA ARG A 286 0.35 -5.38 10.39
C ARG A 286 -0.01 -6.47 11.38
N GLN A 287 -1.19 -6.37 12.00
CA GLN A 287 -1.65 -7.32 13.01
C GLN A 287 -2.11 -8.65 12.40
N ALA A 288 -2.63 -8.62 11.18
CA ALA A 288 -3.15 -9.81 10.51
C ALA A 288 -2.06 -10.64 9.79
N ILE A 289 -0.94 -10.02 9.38
CA ILE A 289 0.11 -10.73 8.65
C ILE A 289 0.92 -11.63 9.59
N THR A 290 0.90 -12.92 9.27
CA THR A 290 1.63 -13.95 10.01
C THR A 290 2.97 -14.28 9.36
N ARG A 291 3.89 -14.90 10.12
CA ARG A 291 5.15 -15.43 9.58
C ARG A 291 4.92 -16.43 8.44
N ASN A 292 3.87 -17.24 8.52
CA ASN A 292 3.53 -18.21 7.50
C ASN A 292 3.08 -17.55 6.19
N GLN A 293 2.31 -16.47 6.28
CA GLN A 293 1.95 -15.68 5.10
C GLN A 293 3.18 -15.02 4.48
N LEU A 294 4.09 -14.48 5.29
CA LEU A 294 5.36 -13.94 4.80
C LEU A 294 6.19 -15.03 4.09
N LEU A 295 6.30 -16.22 4.67
CA LEU A 295 7.02 -17.35 4.04
C LEU A 295 6.36 -17.78 2.72
N LEU A 296 5.03 -17.89 2.69
CA LEU A 296 4.30 -18.23 1.45
C LEU A 296 4.58 -17.20 0.35
N ALA A 297 4.43 -15.90 0.66
CA ALA A 297 4.72 -14.84 -0.29
C ALA A 297 6.18 -14.87 -0.75
N GLY A 298 7.12 -15.10 0.16
CA GLY A 298 8.54 -15.27 -0.15
C GLY A 298 8.76 -16.40 -1.14
N VAL A 299 8.21 -17.58 -0.88
CA VAL A 299 8.31 -18.75 -1.77
C VAL A 299 7.70 -18.46 -3.14
N ILE A 300 6.48 -17.90 -3.20
CA ILE A 300 5.83 -17.54 -4.48
C ILE A 300 6.72 -16.56 -5.26
N SER A 301 7.22 -15.51 -4.60
CA SER A 301 8.06 -14.51 -5.26
C SER A 301 9.36 -15.10 -5.79
N VAL A 302 10.05 -15.94 -5.00
CA VAL A 302 11.30 -16.60 -5.42
C VAL A 302 11.06 -17.53 -6.61
N VAL A 303 10.02 -18.36 -6.56
CA VAL A 303 9.70 -19.27 -7.68
C VAL A 303 9.49 -18.49 -8.98
N VAL A 304 8.68 -17.42 -8.94
CA VAL A 304 8.44 -16.60 -10.13
C VAL A 304 9.71 -15.89 -10.59
N VAL A 305 10.53 -15.38 -9.66
CA VAL A 305 11.80 -14.71 -9.97
C VAL A 305 12.80 -15.66 -10.64
N LEU A 306 12.90 -16.91 -10.17
CA LEU A 306 13.79 -17.90 -10.79
C LEU A 306 13.34 -18.25 -12.22
N ILE A 307 12.03 -18.41 -12.44
CA ILE A 307 11.47 -18.70 -13.77
C ILE A 307 11.62 -17.51 -14.71
N ALA A 308 11.24 -16.31 -14.27
CA ALA A 308 11.32 -15.09 -15.06
C ALA A 308 12.77 -14.71 -15.36
N GLY A 309 13.67 -14.89 -14.39
CA GLY A 309 15.11 -14.73 -14.58
C GLY A 309 15.66 -15.71 -15.61
N PHE A 310 15.33 -17.00 -15.51
CA PHE A 310 15.76 -17.98 -16.52
C PHE A 310 15.22 -17.63 -17.92
N TRP A 311 13.97 -17.16 -18.02
CA TRP A 311 13.41 -16.69 -19.28
C TRP A 311 14.13 -15.46 -19.83
N LEU A 312 14.55 -14.53 -18.96
CA LEU A 312 15.26 -13.32 -19.35
C LEU A 312 16.59 -13.63 -20.08
N ALA A 313 17.45 -14.44 -19.47
CA ALA A 313 18.81 -14.68 -19.96
C ALA A 313 19.45 -15.99 -19.45
N GLY A 314 18.65 -17.06 -19.29
CA GLY A 314 19.11 -18.34 -18.76
C GLY A 314 19.68 -18.22 -17.34
N TRP A 315 20.77 -18.92 -17.05
CA TRP A 315 21.39 -18.87 -15.71
C TRP A 315 21.91 -17.49 -15.30
N MET A 316 22.35 -16.67 -16.26
CA MET A 316 22.70 -15.27 -15.97
C MET A 316 21.45 -14.49 -15.55
N GLY A 317 20.35 -14.71 -16.26
CA GLY A 317 19.06 -14.11 -15.92
C GLY A 317 18.52 -14.56 -14.56
N VAL A 318 18.79 -15.81 -14.12
CA VAL A 318 18.50 -16.24 -12.75
C VAL A 318 19.27 -15.40 -11.72
N ALA A 319 20.56 -15.13 -11.95
CA ALA A 319 21.35 -14.27 -11.07
C ALA A 319 20.81 -12.83 -11.05
N ILE A 320 20.40 -12.28 -12.21
CA ILE A 320 19.73 -10.98 -12.32
C ILE A 320 18.41 -10.98 -11.54
N GLY A 321 17.60 -12.04 -11.67
CA GLY A 321 16.36 -12.19 -10.94
C GLY A 321 16.58 -12.17 -9.42
N VAL A 322 17.55 -12.93 -8.92
CA VAL A 322 17.92 -12.92 -7.50
C VAL A 322 18.39 -11.52 -7.06
N LEU A 323 19.19 -10.83 -7.89
CA LEU A 323 19.62 -9.46 -7.62
C LEU A 323 18.42 -8.51 -7.50
N VAL A 324 17.48 -8.55 -8.45
CA VAL A 324 16.24 -7.76 -8.44
C VAL A 324 15.44 -8.02 -7.16
N TRP A 325 15.27 -9.30 -6.79
CA TRP A 325 14.55 -9.67 -5.58
C TRP A 325 15.21 -9.16 -4.29
N VAL A 326 16.54 -9.23 -4.19
CA VAL A 326 17.30 -8.67 -3.08
C VAL A 326 17.22 -7.15 -3.06
N CYS A 327 17.34 -6.49 -4.21
CA CYS A 327 17.18 -5.04 -4.35
C CYS A 327 15.80 -4.58 -3.87
N ALA A 328 14.74 -5.35 -4.11
CA ALA A 328 13.41 -5.04 -3.62
C ALA A 328 13.34 -5.01 -2.08
N ILE A 329 13.97 -5.98 -1.40
CA ILE A 329 14.09 -6.01 0.06
C ILE A 329 14.89 -4.81 0.57
N ILE A 330 16.00 -4.48 -0.09
CA ILE A 330 16.83 -3.32 0.26
C ILE A 330 16.01 -2.03 0.13
N CYS A 331 15.24 -1.86 -0.95
CA CYS A 331 14.35 -0.71 -1.13
C CYS A 331 13.35 -0.59 0.01
N ALA A 332 12.66 -1.69 0.36
CA ALA A 332 11.72 -1.71 1.48
C ALA A 332 12.37 -1.33 2.81
N LEU A 333 13.59 -1.80 3.08
CA LEU A 333 14.32 -1.44 4.30
C LEU A 333 14.75 0.03 4.32
N LEU A 334 15.31 0.54 3.21
CA LEU A 334 15.81 1.92 3.14
C LEU A 334 14.64 2.92 3.23
N LEU A 335 13.60 2.73 2.42
CA LEU A 335 12.42 3.57 2.44
C LEU A 335 11.67 3.43 3.76
N GLY A 336 11.49 2.20 4.26
CA GLY A 336 10.83 1.93 5.53
C GLY A 336 11.52 2.60 6.72
N ASN A 337 12.86 2.53 6.78
CA ASN A 337 13.63 3.23 7.81
C ASN A 337 13.56 4.75 7.66
N GLY A 338 13.68 5.27 6.44
CA GLY A 338 13.61 6.71 6.17
C GLY A 338 12.26 7.31 6.56
N ILE A 339 11.17 6.68 6.12
CA ILE A 339 9.80 7.06 6.49
C ILE A 339 9.59 6.86 7.99
N GLY A 340 10.00 5.71 8.53
CA GLY A 340 9.87 5.37 9.94
C GLY A 340 10.56 6.37 10.87
N ALA A 341 11.72 6.89 10.48
CA ALA A 341 12.42 7.94 11.23
C ALA A 341 11.65 9.27 11.26
N MET A 342 10.82 9.55 10.25
CA MET A 342 10.06 10.80 10.15
C MET A 342 8.70 10.75 10.86
N ILE A 343 8.03 9.59 10.87
CA ILE A 343 6.66 9.48 11.39
C ILE A 343 6.47 8.40 12.48
N GLY A 344 7.56 7.76 12.91
CA GLY A 344 7.58 6.79 14.02
C GLY A 344 7.03 5.41 13.65
N GLY A 345 7.10 5.01 12.39
CA GLY A 345 6.60 3.74 11.85
C GLY A 345 6.11 3.90 10.40
N LEU A 346 5.30 2.96 9.92
CA LEU A 346 4.69 3.02 8.57
C LEU A 346 3.16 3.11 8.63
N THR A 347 2.58 3.71 7.60
CA THR A 347 1.12 3.79 7.37
C THR A 347 0.73 2.97 6.14
N GLY A 348 -0.57 2.90 5.82
CA GLY A 348 -1.05 2.31 4.58
C GLY A 348 -0.41 2.97 3.35
N ASP A 349 -0.40 4.30 3.36
CA ASP A 349 0.14 5.14 2.29
C ASP A 349 1.64 4.90 2.11
N SER A 350 2.35 4.72 3.22
CA SER A 350 3.78 4.39 3.20
C SER A 350 4.06 3.04 2.52
N TYR A 351 3.16 2.07 2.63
CA TYR A 351 3.30 0.78 1.93
C TYR A 351 3.09 0.94 0.42
N GLY A 352 2.13 1.77 0.00
CA GLY A 352 1.94 2.16 -1.40
C GLY A 352 3.17 2.88 -1.96
N ALA A 353 3.71 3.85 -1.21
CA ALA A 353 4.94 4.55 -1.58
C ALA A 353 6.14 3.60 -1.74
N ILE A 354 6.29 2.62 -0.84
CA ILE A 354 7.35 1.61 -0.93
C ILE A 354 7.16 0.75 -2.19
N GLU A 355 5.95 0.34 -2.52
CA GLU A 355 5.67 -0.44 -3.74
C GLU A 355 6.04 0.36 -5.00
N GLU A 356 5.52 1.58 -5.13
CA GLU A 356 5.70 2.41 -6.32
C GLU A 356 7.19 2.73 -6.57
N MET A 357 7.91 3.12 -5.50
CA MET A 357 9.34 3.41 -5.58
C MET A 357 10.18 2.17 -5.83
N THR A 358 9.78 1.01 -5.28
CA THR A 358 10.46 -0.25 -5.57
C THR A 358 10.30 -0.59 -7.04
N GLU A 359 9.10 -0.48 -7.63
CA GLU A 359 8.90 -0.72 -9.06
C GLU A 359 9.82 0.17 -9.92
N VAL A 360 9.96 1.46 -9.60
CA VAL A 360 10.87 2.38 -10.31
C VAL A 360 12.33 1.91 -10.23
N VAL A 361 12.82 1.56 -9.04
CA VAL A 361 14.22 1.13 -8.85
C VAL A 361 14.50 -0.19 -9.57
N LEU A 362 13.57 -1.13 -9.55
CA LEU A 362 13.74 -2.41 -10.22
C LEU A 362 13.71 -2.26 -11.75
N LEU A 363 12.80 -1.43 -12.29
CA LEU A 363 12.78 -1.12 -13.72
C LEU A 363 14.05 -0.39 -14.15
N PHE A 364 14.56 0.54 -13.33
CA PHE A 364 15.85 1.18 -13.58
C PHE A 364 16.97 0.14 -13.69
N LEU A 365 17.09 -0.76 -12.70
CA LEU A 365 18.11 -1.81 -12.72
C LEU A 365 18.01 -2.69 -13.97
N LEU A 366 16.80 -3.10 -14.34
CA LEU A 366 16.55 -3.93 -15.52
C LEU A 366 16.83 -3.20 -16.84
N ALA A 367 16.66 -1.88 -16.88
CA ALA A 367 16.99 -1.06 -18.06
C ALA A 367 18.50 -0.86 -18.25
N LEU A 368 19.33 -1.17 -17.24
CA LEU A 368 20.79 -1.09 -17.33
C LEU A 368 21.45 -2.39 -17.81
N ILE A 369 20.69 -3.47 -17.89
CA ILE A 369 21.14 -4.83 -18.20
C ILE A 369 20.65 -5.19 -19.59
#